data_AF-Q92NZ4-F1
#
_entry.id   AF-Q92NZ4-F1
#
_cell.length_a   1.000
_cell.length_b   1.000
_cell.length_c   1.000
_cell.angle_alpha   90.00
_cell.angle_beta   90.00
_cell.angle_gamma   90.00
#
_symmetry.space_group_name_H-M   'P 1'
#
loop_
_entity.id
_entity.type
_entity.pdbx_description
1 polymer ?
#
loop_
_entity_poly.entity_id
_entity_poly.type
_entity_poly.pdbx_seq_one_letter_code
_entity_poly.pdbx_strand_id
1 'polypeptide(L)'
;MPGRIGTAREYGLPAKLQAFGGNGLIAAYLAAEAYLLWKCSGIALAVGRHVGVMTGDIEICTPEEVLKFWFTELSYDHWFTPDPGLDEQCAQRFQASHLALSRNFDNVWRETPQNWLAAVILFDQMPRNMYRGSPLAFATDCLALREAKLAIGASADMAVPREWRAFFYMPFEHSENLTDQTMSVKLFTELGDASYLDYAIRHRDVMERFGRFPHRNGILARMSSAAEEEYLAQPGAGF
;
A
#
# COMPACT_ATOMS: atom_id res chain seq x y z
N MET A 1 32.86 18.11 -2.06
CA MET A 1 32.12 18.97 -1.11
C MET A 1 30.74 18.34 -0.93
N PRO A 2 30.42 17.65 0.17
CA PRO A 2 29.05 17.19 0.38
C PRO A 2 28.17 18.39 0.72
N GLY A 3 27.04 18.50 0.01
CA GLY A 3 26.08 19.59 0.15
C GLY A 3 25.46 19.64 1.54
N ARG A 4 25.24 20.86 2.03
CA ARG A 4 24.65 21.16 3.32
C ARG A 4 23.22 20.60 3.36
N ILE A 5 22.94 19.69 4.29
CA ILE A 5 21.58 19.17 4.52
C ILE A 5 20.81 20.24 5.30
N GLY A 6 19.68 20.67 4.74
CA GLY A 6 18.82 21.70 5.32
C GLY A 6 18.19 21.28 6.65
N THR A 7 17.86 22.26 7.49
CA THR A 7 17.34 22.03 8.85
C THR A 7 15.83 21.79 8.83
N ALA A 8 15.29 21.16 9.89
CA ALA A 8 13.85 20.89 10.06
C ALA A 8 12.95 22.15 9.93
N ARG A 9 13.53 23.35 10.07
CA ARG A 9 12.85 24.64 9.89
C ARG A 9 12.64 25.00 8.41
N GLU A 10 13.54 24.59 7.52
CA GLU A 10 13.46 24.87 6.07
C GLU A 10 12.36 24.04 5.36
N TYR A 11 11.92 22.94 5.99
CA TYR A 11 10.87 22.06 5.46
C TYR A 11 9.48 22.28 6.09
N GLY A 12 9.30 23.32 6.91
CA GLY A 12 7.99 23.68 7.45
C GLY A 12 7.38 22.68 8.44
N LEU A 13 8.20 21.86 9.11
CA LEU A 13 7.70 20.84 10.05
C LEU A 13 7.15 21.44 11.36
N PRO A 14 6.09 20.85 11.94
CA PRO A 14 5.55 21.26 13.24
C PRO A 14 6.60 21.24 14.36
N ALA A 15 6.55 22.22 15.27
CA ALA A 15 7.55 22.44 16.31
C ALA A 15 7.81 21.21 17.22
N LYS A 16 6.83 20.31 17.39
CA LYS A 16 6.98 19.08 18.20
C LYS A 16 7.96 18.05 17.61
N LEU A 17 8.31 18.14 16.32
CA LEU A 17 9.24 17.23 15.64
C LEU A 17 10.70 17.72 15.64
N GLN A 18 10.97 18.92 16.17
CA GLN A 18 12.32 19.51 16.21
C GLN A 18 13.19 18.97 17.37
N ALA A 19 12.62 18.16 18.27
CA ALA A 19 13.24 17.76 19.53
C ALA A 19 14.10 16.47 19.48
N PHE A 20 14.12 15.74 18.36
CA PHE A 20 14.87 14.48 18.27
C PHE A 20 16.27 14.72 17.67
N GLY A 21 17.21 15.11 18.54
CA GLY A 21 18.63 15.16 18.22
C GLY A 21 19.30 13.79 18.36
N GLY A 22 19.69 13.17 17.24
CA GLY A 22 20.52 11.96 17.24
C GLY A 22 20.51 11.21 15.90
N ASN A 23 21.69 11.10 15.27
CA ASN A 23 22.02 10.35 14.06
C ASN A 23 21.09 10.56 12.84
N GLY A 24 21.56 11.37 11.89
CA GLY A 24 20.82 11.89 10.74
C GLY A 24 20.18 10.88 9.79
N LEU A 25 20.50 9.58 9.87
CA LEU A 25 19.83 8.52 9.09
C LEU A 25 18.53 8.02 9.76
N ILE A 26 18.55 7.83 11.09
CA ILE A 26 17.37 7.39 11.85
C ILE A 26 16.38 8.55 11.99
N ALA A 27 16.87 9.77 12.23
CA ALA A 27 16.02 10.96 12.28
C ALA A 27 15.38 11.27 10.92
N ALA A 28 16.07 11.05 9.80
CA ALA A 28 15.50 11.20 8.47
C ALA A 28 14.47 10.11 8.15
N TYR A 29 14.71 8.87 8.57
CA TYR A 29 13.76 7.76 8.44
C TYR A 29 12.48 8.03 9.24
N LEU A 30 12.60 8.39 10.52
CA LEU A 30 11.45 8.72 11.38
C LEU A 30 10.70 9.97 10.91
N ALA A 31 11.40 10.97 10.34
CA ALA A 31 10.77 12.14 9.73
C ALA A 31 10.03 11.79 8.43
N ALA A 32 10.57 10.89 7.61
CA ALA A 32 9.88 10.37 6.42
C ALA A 32 8.67 9.51 6.79
N GLU A 33 8.77 8.68 7.85
CA GLU A 33 7.64 7.95 8.41
C GLU A 33 6.55 8.89 8.94
N ALA A 34 6.93 9.92 9.70
CA ALA A 34 5.99 10.94 10.19
C ALA A 34 5.32 11.73 9.06
N TYR A 35 6.06 12.01 7.98
CA TYR A 35 5.53 12.68 6.78
C TYR A 35 4.57 11.81 5.96
N LEU A 36 4.88 10.52 5.81
CA LEU A 36 3.99 9.54 5.18
C LEU A 36 2.73 9.33 6.02
N LEU A 37 2.87 9.18 7.34
CA LEU A 37 1.75 9.13 8.28
C LEU A 37 0.88 10.39 8.19
N TRP A 38 1.47 11.59 8.07
CA TRP A 38 0.73 12.83 7.90
C TRP A 38 -0.02 12.90 6.56
N LYS A 39 0.62 12.53 5.44
CA LYS A 39 -0.05 12.45 4.12
C LYS A 39 -1.24 11.48 4.14
N CYS A 40 -1.08 10.33 4.78
CA CYS A 40 -2.12 9.30 4.81
C CYS A 40 -3.24 9.63 5.82
N SER A 41 -2.92 10.27 6.94
CA SER A 41 -3.92 10.77 7.90
C SER A 41 -4.78 11.89 7.29
N GLY A 42 -4.21 12.74 6.42
CA GLY A 42 -4.93 13.83 5.76
C GLY A 42 -6.03 13.36 4.79
N ILE A 43 -5.79 12.25 4.06
CA ILE A 43 -6.78 11.64 3.16
C ILE A 43 -7.86 10.91 3.98
N ALA A 44 -7.48 10.21 5.05
CA ALA A 44 -8.43 9.53 5.95
C ALA A 44 -9.33 10.50 6.75
N LEU A 45 -8.85 11.72 7.06
CA LEU A 45 -9.61 12.74 7.78
C LEU A 45 -10.65 13.47 6.92
N ALA A 46 -10.44 13.60 5.60
CA ALA A 46 -11.31 14.39 4.73
C ALA A 46 -12.66 13.73 4.41
N VAL A 47 -12.80 12.43 4.62
CA VAL A 47 -14.04 11.66 4.31
C VAL A 47 -14.94 11.49 5.55
N GLY A 48 -14.48 11.92 6.73
CA GLY A 48 -15.18 11.72 8.01
C GLY A 48 -15.99 12.93 8.48
N ARG A 49 -17.05 13.33 7.78
CA ARG A 49 -18.10 14.18 8.36
C ARG A 49 -19.48 13.66 7.98
N HIS A 50 -19.94 12.63 8.70
CA HIS A 50 -21.30 12.56 9.24
C HIS A 50 -21.52 11.34 10.16
N VAL A 51 -21.97 11.66 11.39
CA VAL A 51 -22.85 10.91 12.34
C VAL A 51 -22.35 9.65 13.07
N GLY A 52 -22.46 9.73 14.41
CA GLY A 52 -22.80 8.60 15.28
C GLY A 52 -21.71 8.16 16.25
N VAL A 53 -21.82 8.53 17.52
CA VAL A 53 -21.10 7.85 18.60
C VAL A 53 -21.73 6.46 18.73
N MET A 54 -21.17 5.47 18.07
CA MET A 54 -21.45 4.06 18.35
C MET A 54 -20.53 3.63 19.50
N THR A 55 -21.05 3.67 20.72
CA THR A 55 -20.43 2.99 21.86
C THR A 55 -20.73 1.50 21.75
N GLY A 56 -19.92 0.81 20.98
CA GLY A 56 -19.76 -0.65 20.95
C GLY A 56 -18.36 -0.91 20.42
N ASP A 57 -17.60 -1.78 21.07
CA ASP A 57 -16.29 -2.18 20.55
C ASP A 57 -16.51 -2.73 19.13
N ILE A 58 -15.93 -2.05 18.12
CA ILE A 58 -16.00 -2.54 16.75
C ILE A 58 -15.24 -3.86 16.74
N GLU A 59 -15.95 -4.96 16.52
CA GLU A 59 -15.33 -6.26 16.30
C GLU A 59 -14.53 -6.19 14.99
N ILE A 60 -13.22 -6.31 15.10
CA ILE A 60 -12.31 -6.35 13.96
C ILE A 60 -11.96 -7.79 13.64
N CYS A 61 -11.75 -8.09 12.36
CA CYS A 61 -11.27 -9.40 11.93
C CYS A 61 -9.90 -9.70 12.53
N THR A 62 -9.58 -10.97 12.58
CA THR A 62 -8.26 -11.49 12.95
C THR A 62 -7.37 -11.61 11.72
N PRO A 63 -6.03 -11.66 11.89
CA PRO A 63 -5.12 -11.97 10.80
C PRO A 63 -5.42 -13.33 10.13
N GLU A 64 -5.83 -14.32 10.92
CA GLU A 64 -6.17 -15.66 10.41
C GLU A 64 -7.39 -15.62 9.48
N GLU A 65 -8.41 -14.83 9.81
CA GLU A 65 -9.59 -14.68 8.94
C GLU A 65 -9.24 -14.04 7.59
N VAL A 66 -8.32 -13.06 7.57
CA VAL A 66 -7.82 -12.46 6.33
C VAL A 66 -7.08 -13.50 5.49
N LEU A 67 -6.17 -14.27 6.08
CA LEU A 67 -5.40 -15.29 5.35
C LEU A 67 -6.28 -16.44 4.87
N LYS A 68 -7.22 -16.91 5.70
CA LYS A 68 -8.17 -17.96 5.34
C LYS A 68 -9.01 -17.51 4.16
N PHE A 69 -9.59 -16.32 4.22
CA PHE A 69 -10.34 -15.79 3.10
C PHE A 69 -9.47 -15.70 1.85
N TRP A 70 -8.30 -15.06 1.95
CA TRP A 70 -7.46 -14.78 0.79
C TRP A 70 -6.85 -16.03 0.14
N PHE A 71 -6.37 -16.99 0.92
CA PHE A 71 -5.61 -18.15 0.43
C PHE A 71 -6.37 -19.46 0.42
N THR A 72 -7.52 -19.55 1.11
CA THR A 72 -8.32 -20.79 1.18
C THR A 72 -9.67 -20.65 0.49
N GLU A 73 -10.34 -19.50 0.64
CA GLU A 73 -11.67 -19.28 0.05
C GLU A 73 -11.58 -18.74 -1.38
N LEU A 74 -10.53 -17.97 -1.69
CA LEU A 74 -10.29 -17.44 -3.03
C LEU A 74 -9.35 -18.33 -3.86
N SER A 75 -9.35 -18.06 -5.16
CA SER A 75 -8.48 -18.71 -6.15
C SER A 75 -7.67 -17.63 -6.87
N TYR A 76 -6.70 -18.05 -7.69
CA TYR A 76 -5.92 -17.14 -8.52
C TYR A 76 -6.81 -16.19 -9.36
N ASP A 77 -7.87 -16.73 -9.98
CA ASP A 77 -8.76 -15.92 -10.82
C ASP A 77 -9.50 -14.84 -10.02
N HIS A 78 -9.88 -15.15 -8.77
CA HIS A 78 -10.53 -14.18 -7.87
C HIS A 78 -9.60 -13.02 -7.48
N TRP A 79 -8.28 -13.22 -7.42
CA TRP A 79 -7.34 -12.16 -7.07
C TRP A 79 -7.15 -11.12 -8.19
N PHE A 80 -7.24 -11.55 -9.45
CA PHE A 80 -6.87 -10.73 -10.61
C PHE A 80 -8.04 -10.37 -11.52
N THR A 81 -9.23 -10.92 -11.28
CA THR A 81 -10.43 -10.63 -12.06
C THR A 81 -11.44 -9.84 -11.22
N PRO A 82 -11.92 -8.68 -11.70
CA PRO A 82 -13.00 -7.95 -11.03
C PRO A 82 -14.27 -8.80 -10.93
N ASP A 83 -14.81 -8.90 -9.71
CA ASP A 83 -16.07 -9.60 -9.43
C ASP A 83 -16.89 -8.78 -8.40
N PRO A 84 -18.05 -8.21 -8.79
CA PRO A 84 -18.89 -7.43 -7.87
C PRO A 84 -19.37 -8.20 -6.64
N GLY A 85 -19.59 -9.51 -6.76
CA GLY A 85 -19.99 -10.35 -5.63
C GLY A 85 -18.85 -10.59 -4.66
N LEU A 86 -17.60 -10.66 -5.15
CA LEU A 86 -16.42 -10.68 -4.30
C LEU A 86 -16.19 -9.32 -3.64
N ASP A 87 -16.39 -8.22 -4.37
CA ASP A 87 -16.26 -6.86 -3.85
C ASP A 87 -17.21 -6.62 -2.65
N GLU A 88 -18.46 -7.08 -2.77
CA GLU A 88 -19.43 -7.01 -1.68
C GLU A 88 -19.01 -7.87 -0.47
N GLN A 89 -18.51 -9.09 -0.69
CA GLN A 89 -18.00 -9.94 0.39
C GLN A 89 -16.81 -9.32 1.12
N CYS A 90 -15.87 -8.73 0.38
CA CYS A 90 -14.73 -8.02 0.96
C CYS A 90 -15.22 -6.86 1.83
N ALA A 91 -16.17 -6.06 1.33
CA ALA A 91 -16.70 -4.91 2.06
C ALA A 91 -17.42 -5.34 3.35
N GLN A 92 -18.31 -6.33 3.26
CA GLN A 92 -19.07 -6.80 4.40
C GLN A 92 -18.19 -7.39 5.51
N ARG A 93 -17.11 -8.10 5.15
CA ARG A 93 -16.26 -8.82 6.11
C ARG A 93 -15.12 -7.99 6.68
N PHE A 94 -14.53 -7.09 5.89
CA PHE A 94 -13.22 -6.51 6.22
C PHE A 94 -13.19 -4.98 6.25
N GLN A 95 -14.22 -4.28 5.76
CA GLN A 95 -14.19 -2.81 5.65
C GLN A 95 -14.09 -2.12 7.03
N ALA A 96 -14.83 -2.61 8.02
CA ALA A 96 -14.77 -2.07 9.38
C ALA A 96 -13.38 -2.25 10.01
N SER A 97 -12.77 -3.42 9.81
CA SER A 97 -11.44 -3.74 10.33
C SER A 97 -10.35 -2.96 9.61
N HIS A 98 -10.44 -2.84 8.28
CA HIS A 98 -9.56 -1.98 7.47
C HIS A 98 -9.55 -0.54 7.99
N LEU A 99 -10.72 0.04 8.23
CA LEU A 99 -10.85 1.41 8.74
C LEU A 99 -10.33 1.56 10.18
N ALA A 100 -10.59 0.58 11.04
CA ALA A 100 -10.13 0.60 12.43
C ALA A 100 -8.59 0.51 12.49
N LEU A 101 -8.01 -0.46 11.77
CA LEU A 101 -6.58 -0.73 11.78
C LEU A 101 -5.76 0.31 11.02
N SER A 102 -6.35 1.00 10.03
CA SER A 102 -5.70 2.13 9.37
C SER A 102 -5.52 3.34 10.31
N ARG A 103 -6.32 3.41 11.39
CA ARG A 103 -6.26 4.48 12.39
C ARG A 103 -5.43 4.10 13.62
N ASN A 104 -5.58 2.86 14.07
CA ASN A 104 -4.87 2.33 15.23
C ASN A 104 -4.40 0.90 14.92
N PHE A 105 -3.15 0.77 14.48
CA PHE A 105 -2.59 -0.50 14.07
C PHE A 105 -2.09 -1.28 15.30
N ASP A 106 -2.67 -2.44 15.55
CA ASP A 106 -2.34 -3.30 16.70
C ASP A 106 -1.08 -4.15 16.41
N ASN A 107 -0.21 -4.30 17.40
CA ASN A 107 1.03 -5.06 17.30
C ASN A 107 0.81 -6.56 17.04
N VAL A 108 -0.36 -7.12 17.36
CA VAL A 108 -0.70 -8.53 17.02
C VAL A 108 -0.55 -8.79 15.52
N TRP A 109 -0.77 -7.78 14.68
CA TRP A 109 -0.62 -7.86 13.23
C TRP A 109 0.84 -7.91 12.75
N ARG A 110 1.82 -7.76 13.65
CA ARG A 110 3.26 -7.95 13.37
C ARG A 110 3.89 -9.10 14.14
N GLU A 111 3.11 -9.83 14.93
CA GLU A 111 3.62 -10.85 15.85
C GLU A 111 4.26 -12.03 15.12
N THR A 112 3.71 -12.41 13.96
CA THR A 112 4.22 -13.49 13.12
C THR A 112 4.33 -13.03 11.66
N PRO A 113 5.19 -13.66 10.83
CA PRO A 113 5.24 -13.40 9.40
C PRO A 113 3.88 -13.52 8.70
N GLN A 114 3.05 -14.48 9.12
CA GLN A 114 1.70 -14.70 8.62
C GLN A 114 0.79 -13.52 9.00
N ASN A 115 0.80 -13.09 10.26
CA ASN A 115 0.00 -11.94 10.70
C ASN A 115 0.40 -10.67 9.95
N TRP A 116 1.71 -10.52 9.68
CA TRP A 116 2.23 -9.39 8.93
C TRP A 116 1.77 -9.39 7.48
N LEU A 117 1.78 -10.56 6.84
CA LEU A 117 1.23 -10.74 5.51
C LEU A 117 -0.26 -10.40 5.46
N ALA A 118 -1.02 -10.83 6.48
CA ALA A 118 -2.44 -10.51 6.58
C ALA A 118 -2.68 -8.98 6.62
N ALA A 119 -1.84 -8.24 7.36
CA ALA A 119 -1.91 -6.78 7.38
C ALA A 119 -1.61 -6.16 6.01
N VAL A 120 -0.60 -6.68 5.31
CA VAL A 120 -0.26 -6.21 3.96
C VAL A 120 -1.42 -6.46 3.00
N ILE A 121 -2.02 -7.65 3.00
CA ILE A 121 -3.20 -7.98 2.17
C ILE A 121 -4.38 -7.07 2.53
N LEU A 122 -4.62 -6.84 3.82
CA LEU A 122 -5.72 -5.97 4.28
C LEU A 122 -5.57 -4.53 3.80
N PHE A 123 -4.35 -4.00 3.70
CA PHE A 123 -4.10 -2.61 3.29
C PHE A 123 -3.81 -2.43 1.80
N ASP A 124 -3.39 -3.48 1.10
CA ASP A 124 -3.03 -3.44 -0.31
C ASP A 124 -4.11 -4.06 -1.18
N GLN A 125 -4.45 -5.32 -0.95
CA GLN A 125 -5.32 -6.07 -1.85
C GLN A 125 -6.80 -5.80 -1.58
N MET A 126 -7.24 -5.92 -0.32
CA MET A 126 -8.65 -5.75 0.05
C MET A 126 -9.26 -4.41 -0.42
N PRO A 127 -8.57 -3.25 -0.32
CA PRO A 127 -9.14 -1.97 -0.73
C PRO A 127 -9.47 -1.90 -2.22
N ARG A 128 -8.74 -2.66 -3.07
CA ARG A 128 -8.97 -2.73 -4.51
C ARG A 128 -10.31 -3.41 -4.86
N ASN A 129 -10.79 -4.28 -3.97
CA ASN A 129 -12.15 -4.86 -4.01
C ASN A 129 -13.17 -3.98 -3.28
N MET A 130 -12.94 -3.64 -2.01
CA MET A 130 -13.91 -2.93 -1.15
C MET A 130 -14.30 -1.55 -1.68
N TYR A 131 -13.40 -0.89 -2.41
CA TYR A 131 -13.56 0.49 -2.82
C TYR A 131 -13.32 0.70 -4.33
N ARG A 132 -13.55 -0.34 -5.13
CA ARG A 132 -13.29 -0.33 -6.58
C ARG A 132 -13.87 0.93 -7.24
N GLY A 133 -13.06 1.54 -8.11
CA GLY A 133 -13.46 2.75 -8.84
C GLY A 133 -13.47 4.03 -8.01
N SER A 134 -12.94 4.02 -6.78
CA SER A 134 -12.85 5.21 -5.92
C SER A 134 -11.42 5.48 -5.42
N PRO A 135 -11.10 6.72 -5.00
CA PRO A 135 -9.81 7.04 -4.41
C PRO A 135 -9.45 6.20 -3.18
N LEU A 136 -10.47 5.68 -2.47
CA LEU A 136 -10.29 4.89 -1.26
C LEU A 136 -9.57 3.56 -1.53
N ALA A 137 -9.61 3.06 -2.77
CA ALA A 137 -8.85 1.87 -3.17
C ALA A 137 -7.32 2.05 -3.02
N PHE A 138 -6.83 3.29 -3.01
CA PHE A 138 -5.41 3.62 -2.89
C PHE A 138 -5.04 4.27 -1.54
N ALA A 139 -6.03 4.54 -0.69
CA ALA A 139 -5.84 5.37 0.51
C ALA A 139 -4.88 4.74 1.54
N THR A 140 -4.73 3.41 1.52
CA THR A 140 -3.84 2.66 2.41
C THR A 140 -2.61 2.08 1.73
N ASP A 141 -2.33 2.39 0.46
CA ASP A 141 -1.13 1.94 -0.26
C ASP A 141 0.15 2.27 0.52
N CYS A 142 0.21 3.45 1.16
CA CYS A 142 1.35 3.86 1.98
C CYS A 142 1.54 3.01 3.25
N LEU A 143 0.45 2.53 3.86
CA LEU A 143 0.49 1.66 5.04
C LEU A 143 0.97 0.28 4.61
N ALA A 144 0.40 -0.27 3.54
CA ALA A 144 0.84 -1.53 2.95
C ALA A 144 2.33 -1.51 2.61
N LEU A 145 2.79 -0.46 1.92
CA LEU A 145 4.20 -0.31 1.55
C LEU A 145 5.12 -0.21 2.77
N ARG A 146 4.71 0.50 3.83
CA ARG A 146 5.47 0.56 5.08
C ARG A 146 5.61 -0.83 5.69
N GLU A 147 4.50 -1.54 5.85
CA GLU A 147 4.49 -2.89 6.44
C GLU A 147 5.32 -3.86 5.59
N ALA A 148 5.18 -3.82 4.27
CA ALA A 148 5.99 -4.62 3.36
C ALA A 148 7.49 -4.33 3.53
N LYS A 149 7.91 -3.07 3.54
CA LYS A 149 9.34 -2.70 3.75
C LYS A 149 9.89 -3.22 5.06
N LEU A 150 9.12 -3.12 6.16
CA LEU A 150 9.53 -3.62 7.45
C LEU A 150 9.60 -5.16 7.46
N ALA A 151 8.62 -5.84 6.85
CA ALA A 151 8.58 -7.30 6.72
C ALA A 151 9.77 -7.84 5.93
N ILE A 152 10.10 -7.23 4.78
CA ILE A 152 11.28 -7.60 3.98
C ILE A 152 12.57 -7.33 4.76
N GLY A 153 12.65 -6.20 5.46
CA GLY A 153 13.81 -5.88 6.31
C GLY A 153 14.03 -6.90 7.44
N ALA A 154 12.97 -7.55 7.91
CA ALA A 154 13.00 -8.63 8.90
C ALA A 154 13.05 -10.04 8.27
N SER A 155 13.11 -10.15 6.93
CA SER A 155 13.04 -11.41 6.18
C SER A 155 11.78 -12.25 6.47
N ALA A 156 10.68 -11.61 6.85
CA ALA A 156 9.42 -12.27 7.17
C ALA A 156 8.80 -12.95 5.94
N ASP A 157 9.00 -12.38 4.75
CA ASP A 157 8.57 -12.98 3.48
C ASP A 157 9.20 -14.36 3.24
N MET A 158 10.43 -14.57 3.73
CA MET A 158 11.09 -15.86 3.60
C MET A 158 10.51 -16.94 4.52
N ALA A 159 9.76 -16.54 5.55
CA ALA A 159 9.14 -17.41 6.55
C ALA A 159 7.67 -17.76 6.25
N VAL A 160 7.14 -17.37 5.08
CA VAL A 160 5.83 -17.82 4.57
C VAL A 160 6.01 -18.72 3.33
N PRO A 161 4.98 -19.50 2.93
CA PRO A 161 5.01 -20.27 1.70
C PRO A 161 5.39 -19.41 0.49
N ARG A 162 6.13 -19.97 -0.47
CA ARG A 162 6.69 -19.22 -1.61
C ARG A 162 5.58 -18.55 -2.43
N GLU A 163 4.48 -19.25 -2.63
CA GLU A 163 3.28 -18.81 -3.34
C GLU A 163 2.61 -17.60 -2.70
N TRP A 164 2.88 -17.31 -1.42
CA TRP A 164 2.30 -16.16 -0.70
C TRP A 164 3.18 -14.91 -0.79
N ARG A 165 4.45 -15.06 -1.14
CA ARG A 165 5.45 -13.97 -1.08
C ARG A 165 5.14 -12.81 -2.01
N ALA A 166 4.50 -13.09 -3.15
CA ALA A 166 4.10 -12.05 -4.10
C ALA A 166 3.29 -10.92 -3.44
N PHE A 167 2.47 -11.25 -2.44
CA PHE A 167 1.65 -10.26 -1.72
C PHE A 167 2.46 -9.35 -0.78
N PHE A 168 3.67 -9.75 -0.36
CA PHE A 168 4.60 -8.81 0.28
C PHE A 168 5.25 -7.85 -0.74
N TYR A 169 5.30 -8.22 -2.01
CA TYR A 169 6.05 -7.51 -3.04
C TYR A 169 5.17 -6.52 -3.82
N MET A 170 3.89 -6.85 -4.02
CA MET A 170 2.91 -6.01 -4.69
C MET A 170 2.81 -4.56 -4.15
N PRO A 171 2.92 -4.27 -2.84
CA PRO A 171 2.94 -2.88 -2.37
C PRO A 171 4.06 -2.03 -2.98
N PHE A 172 5.21 -2.62 -3.30
CA PHE A 172 6.29 -1.94 -4.02
C PHE A 172 5.90 -1.65 -5.47
N GLU A 173 5.27 -2.62 -6.14
CA GLU A 173 4.71 -2.48 -7.50
C GLU A 173 3.61 -1.42 -7.58
N HIS A 174 2.85 -1.24 -6.51
CA HIS A 174 1.77 -0.26 -6.43
C HIS A 174 2.23 1.16 -6.08
N SER A 175 3.48 1.34 -5.66
CA SER A 175 4.04 2.63 -5.26
C SER A 175 4.35 3.51 -6.47
N GLU A 176 3.88 4.77 -6.46
CA GLU A 176 4.29 5.80 -7.44
C GLU A 176 5.68 6.37 -7.09
N ASN A 177 6.69 5.50 -6.92
CA ASN A 177 8.07 5.84 -6.62
C ASN A 177 9.05 4.90 -7.34
N LEU A 178 9.99 5.45 -8.11
CA LEU A 178 10.90 4.65 -8.95
C LEU A 178 11.85 3.73 -8.14
N THR A 179 12.25 4.14 -6.94
CA THR A 179 13.07 3.30 -6.05
C THR A 179 12.29 2.07 -5.58
N ASP A 180 11.02 2.26 -5.23
CA ASP A 180 10.13 1.15 -4.84
C ASP A 180 9.87 0.22 -6.03
N GLN A 181 9.66 0.76 -7.23
CA GLN A 181 9.52 -0.03 -8.47
C GLN A 181 10.77 -0.87 -8.77
N THR A 182 11.96 -0.30 -8.56
CA THR A 182 13.22 -1.03 -8.74
C THR A 182 13.34 -2.18 -7.74
N MET A 183 12.90 -1.95 -6.49
CA MET A 183 12.83 -3.01 -5.49
C MET A 183 11.80 -4.08 -5.84
N SER A 184 10.64 -3.69 -6.38
CA SER A 184 9.62 -4.63 -6.88
C SER A 184 10.20 -5.59 -7.92
N VAL A 185 10.84 -5.06 -8.97
CA VAL A 185 11.47 -5.87 -10.02
C VAL A 185 12.52 -6.81 -9.44
N LYS A 186 13.35 -6.35 -8.49
CA LYS A 186 14.33 -7.19 -7.81
C LYS A 186 13.65 -8.35 -7.05
N LEU A 187 12.65 -8.06 -6.22
CA LEU A 187 11.94 -9.06 -5.42
C LEU A 187 11.25 -10.11 -6.31
N PHE A 188 10.58 -9.68 -7.38
CA PHE A 188 9.94 -10.61 -8.30
C PHE A 188 10.93 -11.39 -9.18
N THR A 189 12.11 -10.83 -9.45
CA THR A 189 13.21 -11.56 -10.10
C THR A 189 13.69 -12.70 -9.20
N GLU A 190 13.87 -12.43 -7.91
CA GLU A 190 14.27 -13.43 -6.91
C GLU A 190 13.16 -14.46 -6.64
N LEU A 191 11.89 -14.07 -6.74
CA LEU A 191 10.75 -14.99 -6.64
C LEU A 191 10.76 -16.03 -7.76
N GLY A 192 11.20 -15.65 -8.97
CA GLY A 192 11.39 -16.55 -10.10
C GLY A 192 10.10 -16.99 -10.81
N ASP A 193 9.02 -16.21 -10.68
CA ASP A 193 7.79 -16.40 -11.46
C ASP A 193 7.75 -15.40 -12.61
N ALA A 194 7.72 -15.89 -13.84
CA ALA A 194 7.79 -15.06 -15.03
C ALA A 194 6.57 -14.15 -15.21
N SER A 195 5.40 -14.58 -14.75
CA SER A 195 4.17 -13.78 -14.87
C SER A 195 4.22 -12.57 -13.96
N TYR A 196 4.56 -12.76 -12.69
CA TYR A 196 4.72 -11.66 -11.75
C TYR A 196 5.87 -10.71 -12.15
N LEU A 197 6.99 -11.26 -12.64
CA LEU A 197 8.11 -10.43 -13.09
C LEU A 197 7.75 -9.54 -14.29
N ASP A 198 6.97 -10.03 -15.25
CA ASP A 198 6.48 -9.22 -16.38
C ASP A 198 5.67 -8.02 -15.89
N TYR A 199 4.73 -8.24 -14.96
CA TYR A 199 3.94 -7.15 -14.38
C TYR A 199 4.79 -6.14 -13.63
N ALA A 200 5.76 -6.59 -12.82
CA ALA A 200 6.66 -5.70 -12.09
C ALA A 200 7.50 -4.82 -13.03
N ILE A 201 7.99 -5.38 -14.13
CA ILE A 201 8.75 -4.63 -15.16
C ILE A 201 7.84 -3.59 -15.82
N ARG A 202 6.63 -3.97 -16.23
CA ARG A 202 5.68 -3.05 -16.86
C ARG A 202 5.31 -1.89 -15.93
N HIS A 203 5.09 -2.15 -14.64
CA HIS A 203 4.82 -1.09 -13.66
C HIS A 203 6.02 -0.14 -13.51
N ARG A 204 7.24 -0.68 -13.43
CA ARG A 204 8.47 0.12 -13.39
C ARG A 204 8.60 1.01 -14.63
N ASP A 205 8.34 0.49 -15.82
CA ASP A 205 8.49 1.23 -17.08
C ASP A 205 7.48 2.37 -17.20
N VAL A 206 6.24 2.16 -16.74
CA VAL A 206 5.23 3.23 -16.64
C VAL A 206 5.69 4.32 -15.67
N MET A 207 6.26 3.93 -14.53
CA MET A 207 6.78 4.87 -13.55
C MET A 207 8.03 5.63 -14.04
N GLU A 208 8.92 4.97 -14.77
CA GLU A 208 10.09 5.59 -15.41
C GLU A 208 9.66 6.62 -16.47
N ARG A 209 8.60 6.32 -17.23
CA ARG A 209 8.08 7.19 -18.30
C ARG A 209 7.29 8.39 -17.78
N PHE A 210 6.41 8.19 -16.79
CA PHE A 210 5.43 9.21 -16.40
C PHE A 210 5.61 9.73 -14.97
N GLY A 211 6.41 9.08 -14.13
CA GLY A 211 6.56 9.45 -12.72
C GLY A 211 5.30 9.24 -11.87
N ARG A 212 4.26 8.60 -12.42
CA ARG A 212 3.01 8.20 -11.77
C ARG A 212 2.27 7.17 -12.63
N PHE A 213 1.17 6.61 -12.15
CA PHE A 213 0.29 5.73 -12.91
C PHE A 213 -0.85 6.50 -13.59
N PRO A 214 -0.85 6.65 -14.93
CA PRO A 214 -1.85 7.47 -15.61
C PRO A 214 -3.28 6.96 -15.46
N HIS A 215 -3.48 5.64 -15.33
CA HIS A 215 -4.82 5.05 -15.15
C HIS A 215 -5.49 5.51 -13.83
N ARG A 216 -4.72 5.96 -12.85
CA ARG A 216 -5.25 6.52 -11.59
C ARG A 216 -5.66 7.99 -11.72
N ASN A 217 -5.33 8.68 -12.81
CA ASN A 217 -5.53 10.13 -12.93
C ASN A 217 -6.99 10.54 -12.76
N GLY A 218 -7.93 9.88 -13.46
CA GLY A 218 -9.36 10.19 -13.33
C GLY A 218 -9.88 9.97 -11.91
N ILE A 219 -9.53 8.83 -11.30
CA ILE A 219 -9.96 8.50 -9.93
C ILE A 219 -9.38 9.49 -8.91
N LEU A 220 -8.11 9.86 -9.06
CA LEU A 220 -7.40 10.78 -8.15
C LEU A 220 -7.56 12.27 -8.51
N ALA A 221 -8.49 12.60 -9.41
CA ALA A 221 -8.74 13.97 -9.88
C ALA A 221 -7.48 14.71 -10.39
N ARG A 222 -6.58 13.97 -11.06
CA ARG A 222 -5.39 14.52 -11.73
C ARG A 222 -5.70 14.74 -13.21
N MET A 223 -5.20 15.83 -13.77
CA MET A 223 -5.22 16.01 -15.23
C MET A 223 -4.15 15.14 -15.89
N SER A 224 -4.55 14.39 -16.92
CA SER A 224 -3.63 13.68 -17.79
C SER A 224 -2.97 14.64 -18.78
N SER A 225 -1.72 14.39 -19.11
CA SER A 225 -1.02 15.00 -20.24
C SER A 225 -1.38 14.28 -21.55
N ALA A 226 -1.09 14.92 -22.69
CA ALA A 226 -1.33 14.30 -23.99
C ALA A 226 -0.60 12.94 -24.17
N ALA A 227 0.62 12.81 -23.64
CA ALA A 227 1.38 11.56 -23.69
C ALA A 227 0.78 10.47 -22.80
N GLU A 228 0.17 10.85 -21.68
CA GLU A 228 -0.56 9.93 -20.80
C GLU A 228 -1.88 9.47 -21.44
N GLU A 229 -2.61 10.37 -22.11
CA GLU A 229 -3.83 10.03 -22.85
C GLU A 229 -3.54 9.09 -24.03
N GLU A 230 -2.49 9.36 -24.80
CA GLU A 230 -2.04 8.49 -25.88
C GLU A 230 -1.65 7.09 -25.36
N TYR A 231 -0.94 7.03 -24.23
CA TYR A 231 -0.64 5.75 -23.59
C TYR A 231 -1.90 5.01 -23.15
N LEU A 232 -2.84 5.68 -22.49
CA LEU A 232 -4.09 5.07 -22.02
C LEU A 232 -4.99 4.58 -23.17
N ALA A 233 -4.82 5.10 -24.39
CA ALA A 233 -5.54 4.63 -25.57
C ALA A 233 -4.96 3.32 -26.17
N GLN A 234 -3.79 2.86 -25.71
CA GLN A 234 -3.16 1.64 -26.22
C GLN A 234 -3.81 0.38 -25.60
N PRO A 235 -3.95 -0.72 -26.36
CA PRO A 235 -4.39 -1.99 -25.80
C PRO A 235 -3.48 -2.46 -24.65
N GLY A 236 -4.08 -2.86 -23.52
CA GLY A 236 -3.32 -3.33 -22.35
C GLY A 236 -2.62 -2.22 -21.56
N ALA A 237 -2.95 -0.95 -21.83
CA ALA A 237 -2.55 0.17 -20.98
C ALA A 237 -3.42 0.23 -19.71
N GLY A 238 -2.79 0.61 -18.60
CA GLY A 238 -3.37 0.39 -17.28
C GLY A 238 -3.15 -1.04 -16.80
N PHE A 239 -3.20 -1.19 -15.48
CA PHE A 239 -3.10 -2.47 -14.78
C PHE A 239 -4.41 -2.69 -14.03
#